data_AF-A0A7C3LIN2-F1
#
_entry.id   AF-A0A7C3LIN2-F1
#
_cell.length_a   1.000
_cell.length_b   1.000
_cell.length_c   1.000
_cell.angle_alpha   90.00
_cell.angle_beta   90.00
_cell.angle_gamma   90.00
#
_symmetry.space_group_name_H-M   'P 1'
#
loop_
_entity.id
_entity.type
_entity.pdbx_description
1 polymer ?
#
loop_
_entity_poly.entity_id
_entity_poly.type
_entity_poly.pdbx_seq_one_letter_code
_entity_poly.pdbx_strand_id
1 'polypeptide(L)'
;MGRSTVATSAAGHDVLWAGDWPEDPGDEEILDRANQEGRILVTLDKDFGELAVVKGVPHHGILRVVNIAARQQAVVCDQVVARYGDELLAGAIVTADGGRVRIRPASPPQDDE
;
A
#
# COMPACT_ATOMS: atom_id res chain seq x y z
N MET A 1 11.57 4.93 12.42
CA MET A 1 10.72 6.05 11.98
C MET A 1 10.38 5.79 10.52
N GLY A 2 9.39 4.91 10.30
CA GLY A 2 8.99 4.44 8.99
C GLY A 2 8.33 5.58 8.23
N ARG A 3 8.79 5.85 7.00
CA ARG A 3 8.14 6.81 6.11
C ARG A 3 7.10 6.04 5.30
N SER A 4 5.88 5.98 5.83
CA SER A 4 4.70 5.49 5.10
C SER A 4 4.06 6.67 4.37
N THR A 5 3.66 6.47 3.12
CA THR A 5 3.08 7.52 2.28
C THR A 5 2.13 6.84 1.34
N VAL A 6 0.84 6.89 1.64
CA VAL A 6 -0.22 6.65 0.64
C VAL A 6 0.03 7.65 -0.50
N ALA A 7 -0.01 7.23 -1.77
CA ALA A 7 0.42 8.06 -2.89
C ALA A 7 -0.55 7.96 -4.07
N THR A 8 -0.62 9.03 -4.87
CA THR A 8 -0.73 9.04 -6.36
C THR A 8 -0.56 10.47 -6.91
N SER A 9 -0.10 10.57 -8.16
CA SER A 9 0.16 11.78 -8.95
C SER A 9 -1.07 12.50 -9.53
N ALA A 10 -0.78 13.41 -10.47
CA ALA A 10 -1.61 14.32 -11.27
C ALA A 10 -2.90 13.76 -11.93
N ALA A 11 -3.31 12.52 -11.65
CA ALA A 11 -4.53 11.89 -12.16
C ALA A 11 -5.75 11.95 -11.22
N GLY A 12 -5.68 12.63 -10.06
CA GLY A 12 -6.88 12.91 -9.23
C GLY A 12 -7.28 11.81 -8.24
N HIS A 13 -6.31 11.11 -7.64
CA HIS A 13 -6.57 10.17 -6.55
C HIS A 13 -6.41 10.86 -5.19
N ASP A 14 -7.30 10.54 -4.23
CA ASP A 14 -7.33 11.08 -2.88
C ASP A 14 -6.23 10.45 -1.99
N VAL A 15 -5.29 11.28 -1.53
CA VAL A 15 -4.08 10.85 -0.81
C VAL A 15 -4.10 11.34 0.63
N LEU A 16 -3.89 10.43 1.58
CA LEU A 16 -3.81 10.73 3.00
C LEU A 16 -2.41 10.39 3.52
N TRP A 17 -1.62 11.40 3.88
CA TRP A 17 -0.26 11.21 4.38
C TRP A 17 -0.28 10.97 5.89
N ALA A 18 0.30 9.85 6.34
CA ALA A 18 0.37 9.54 7.78
C ALA A 18 1.11 10.61 8.59
N GLY A 19 2.03 11.35 7.98
CA GLY A 19 2.72 12.45 8.68
C GLY A 19 1.91 13.74 8.82
N ASP A 20 0.72 13.84 8.21
CA ASP A 20 -0.21 14.96 8.45
C ASP A 20 -0.94 14.80 9.79
N TRP A 21 -0.78 13.65 10.46
CA TRP A 21 -1.45 13.38 11.72
C TRP A 21 -0.71 14.03 12.88
N PRO A 22 -1.43 14.49 13.91
CA PRO A 22 -0.82 15.18 15.06
C PRO A 22 0.11 14.29 15.88
N GLU A 23 -0.11 12.97 15.84
CA GLU A 23 0.72 11.95 16.48
C GLU A 23 0.92 10.77 15.54
N ASP A 24 1.99 9.99 15.78
CA ASP A 24 2.23 8.74 15.06
C ASP A 24 1.20 7.69 15.52
N PRO A 25 0.25 7.31 14.66
CA PRO A 25 -0.79 6.35 15.01
C PRO A 25 -0.28 4.90 15.11
N GLY A 26 0.91 4.62 14.57
CA GLY A 26 1.41 3.26 14.36
C GLY A 26 0.85 2.56 13.12
N ASP A 27 1.53 1.47 12.74
CA ASP A 27 1.28 0.78 11.47
C ASP A 27 -0.09 0.09 11.39
N GLU A 28 -0.58 -0.49 12.49
CA GLU A 28 -1.88 -1.18 12.50
C GLU A 28 -3.04 -0.20 12.26
N GLU A 29 -3.02 0.97 12.90
CA GLU A 29 -4.03 2.02 12.71
C GLU A 29 -3.96 2.63 11.30
N ILE A 30 -2.76 2.84 10.75
CA ILE A 30 -2.60 3.32 9.36
C ILE A 30 -3.21 2.31 8.37
N LEU A 31 -2.93 1.02 8.59
CA LEU A 31 -3.43 -0.04 7.72
C LEU A 31 -4.95 -0.18 7.84
N ASP A 32 -5.48 -0.11 9.06
CA ASP A 32 -6.91 -0.19 9.31
C ASP A 32 -7.68 0.99 8.71
N ARG A 33 -7.19 2.23 8.84
CA ARG A 33 -7.84 3.37 8.17
C ARG A 33 -7.81 3.26 6.65
N ALA A 34 -6.69 2.85 6.07
CA ALA A 34 -6.62 2.60 4.63
C ALA A 34 -7.63 1.52 4.21
N ASN A 35 -7.81 0.48 5.02
CA ASN A 35 -8.80 -0.56 4.80
C ASN A 35 -10.24 -0.04 4.87
N GLN A 36 -10.59 0.67 5.95
CA GLN A 36 -11.94 1.23 6.17
C GLN A 36 -12.35 2.22 5.09
N GLU A 37 -11.39 2.98 4.57
CA GLU A 37 -11.63 3.97 3.51
C GLU A 37 -11.52 3.38 2.09
N GLY A 38 -11.24 2.09 1.96
CA GLY A 38 -11.09 1.44 0.64
C GLY A 38 -9.91 1.97 -0.17
N ARG A 39 -8.81 2.34 0.49
CA ARG A 39 -7.63 2.95 -0.12
C ARG A 39 -6.44 1.99 -0.19
N ILE A 40 -5.64 2.14 -1.25
CA ILE A 40 -4.38 1.43 -1.39
C ILE A 40 -3.33 2.10 -0.50
N LEU A 41 -2.75 1.37 0.43
CA LEU A 41 -1.61 1.85 1.21
C LEU A 41 -0.33 1.80 0.38
N VAL A 42 0.35 2.93 0.21
CA VAL A 42 1.69 2.98 -0.37
C VAL A 42 2.72 3.14 0.77
N THR A 43 3.80 2.35 0.75
CA THR A 43 4.80 2.37 1.83
C THR A 43 6.19 1.95 1.37
N LEU A 44 7.22 2.37 2.10
CA LEU A 44 8.59 1.85 1.95
C LEU A 44 8.87 0.72 2.96
N ASP A 45 8.04 0.62 4.00
CA ASP A 45 8.23 -0.30 5.11
C ASP A 45 7.78 -1.72 4.75
N LYS A 46 8.54 -2.73 5.19
CA LYS A 46 8.19 -4.13 4.99
C LYS A 46 7.16 -4.62 6.01
N ASP A 47 7.05 -3.93 7.15
CA ASP A 47 6.31 -4.42 8.32
C ASP A 47 4.79 -4.42 8.06
N PHE A 48 4.28 -3.54 7.20
CA PHE A 48 2.88 -3.64 6.71
C PHE A 48 2.60 -4.93 5.94
N GLY A 49 3.58 -5.42 5.19
CA GLY A 49 3.45 -6.72 4.53
C GLY A 49 3.39 -7.86 5.55
N GLU A 50 4.11 -7.74 6.67
CA GLU A 50 4.03 -8.70 7.78
C GLU A 50 2.67 -8.64 8.49
N LEU A 51 2.14 -7.44 8.75
CA LEU A 51 0.79 -7.25 9.30
C LEU A 51 -0.26 -7.95 8.43
N ALA A 52 -0.25 -7.68 7.13
CA ALA A 52 -1.21 -8.26 6.20
C ALA A 52 -1.07 -9.79 6.07
N VAL A 53 0.16 -10.29 5.96
CA VAL A 53 0.40 -11.69 5.59
C VAL A 53 0.49 -12.62 6.79
N VAL A 54 1.24 -12.22 7.80
CA VAL A 54 1.57 -13.06 8.95
C VAL A 54 0.52 -12.90 10.03
N LYS A 55 0.12 -11.66 10.31
CA LYS A 55 -0.91 -11.37 11.31
C LYS A 55 -2.33 -11.39 10.73
N GLY A 56 -2.48 -11.45 9.41
CA GLY A 56 -3.79 -11.50 8.76
C GLY A 56 -4.61 -10.21 8.93
N VAL A 57 -3.96 -9.08 9.18
CA VAL A 57 -4.66 -7.79 9.35
C VAL A 57 -5.33 -7.43 8.02
N PRO A 58 -6.65 -7.18 8.02
CA PRO A 58 -7.37 -6.80 6.81
C PRO A 58 -6.78 -5.55 6.16
N HIS A 59 -6.75 -5.55 4.83
CA HIS A 59 -6.31 -4.39 4.06
C HIS A 59 -7.00 -4.35 2.72
N HIS A 60 -7.16 -3.14 2.18
CA HIS A 60 -7.74 -2.98 0.86
C HIS A 60 -6.72 -3.16 -0.26
N GLY A 61 -5.43 -2.96 0.01
CA GLY A 61 -4.32 -3.14 -0.94
C GLY A 61 -3.03 -2.51 -0.43
N ILE A 62 -1.87 -3.11 -0.74
CA ILE A 62 -0.56 -2.56 -0.31
C ILE A 62 0.39 -2.47 -1.50
N LEU A 63 0.90 -1.29 -1.78
CA LEU A 63 2.01 -1.05 -2.70
C LEU A 63 3.27 -0.68 -1.92
N ARG A 64 4.22 -1.62 -1.88
CA ARG A 64 5.53 -1.41 -1.29
C ARG A 64 6.55 -0.98 -2.34
N VAL A 65 7.20 0.16 -2.12
CA VAL A 65 8.22 0.72 -3.02
C VAL A 65 9.60 0.53 -2.40
N VAL A 66 10.51 -0.12 -3.12
CA VAL A 66 11.81 -0.57 -2.59
C VAL A 66 12.92 -0.20 -3.58
N ASN A 67 14.09 0.19 -3.08
CA ASN A 67 15.27 0.52 -3.89
C ASN A 67 15.03 1.53 -5.04
N ILE A 68 14.01 2.38 -4.92
CA ILE A 68 13.66 3.41 -5.90
C ILE A 68 13.98 4.77 -5.29
N ALA A 69 14.76 5.56 -6.03
CA ALA A 69 15.13 6.91 -5.63
C ALA A 69 13.87 7.77 -5.44
N ALA A 70 13.84 8.61 -4.39
CA ALA A 70 12.67 9.44 -4.04
C ALA A 70 12.07 10.20 -5.23
N ARG A 71 12.93 10.79 -6.09
CA ARG A 71 12.51 11.54 -7.29
C ARG A 71 11.76 10.68 -8.33
N GLN A 72 11.87 9.36 -8.27
CA GLN A 72 11.22 8.41 -9.18
C GLN A 72 10.02 7.71 -8.54
N GLN A 73 9.82 7.81 -7.22
CA GLN A 73 8.78 7.07 -6.51
C GLN A 73 7.38 7.42 -7.03
N ALA A 74 7.08 8.71 -7.21
CA ALA A 74 5.79 9.14 -7.76
C ALA A 74 5.49 8.47 -9.12
N VAL A 75 6.44 8.55 -10.05
CA VAL A 75 6.30 7.96 -11.40
C VAL A 75 6.11 6.45 -11.33
N VAL A 76 6.85 5.76 -10.46
CA VAL A 76 6.69 4.30 -10.30
C VAL A 76 5.35 3.96 -9.65
N CYS A 77 4.91 4.70 -8.64
CA CYS A 77 3.60 4.50 -8.04
C CYS A 77 2.49 4.63 -9.08
N ASP A 78 2.53 5.67 -9.92
CA ASP A 78 1.55 5.86 -10.98
C ASP A 78 1.52 4.70 -11.97
N GLN A 79 2.70 4.25 -12.42
CA GLN A 79 2.81 3.14 -13.36
C GLN A 79 2.28 1.85 -12.75
N VAL A 80 2.53 1.61 -11.46
CA VAL A 80 2.07 0.41 -10.76
C VAL A 80 0.56 0.48 -10.52
N VAL A 81 0.03 1.60 -10.05
CA VAL A 81 -1.41 1.79 -9.83
C VAL A 81 -2.17 1.71 -11.16
N ALA A 82 -1.67 2.31 -12.23
CA ALA A 82 -2.31 2.22 -13.55
C ALA A 82 -2.33 0.80 -14.12
N ARG A 83 -1.37 -0.05 -13.73
CA ARG A 83 -1.23 -1.42 -14.26
C ARG A 83 -1.86 -2.49 -13.39
N TYR A 84 -1.84 -2.31 -12.07
CA TYR A 84 -2.23 -3.30 -11.07
C TYR A 84 -3.28 -2.76 -10.09
N GLY A 85 -3.94 -1.67 -10.45
CA GLY A 85 -4.92 -0.99 -9.60
C GLY A 85 -6.07 -1.90 -9.21
N ASP A 86 -6.59 -2.68 -10.15
CA ASP A 86 -7.70 -3.59 -9.90
C ASP A 86 -7.32 -4.70 -8.91
N GLU A 87 -6.13 -5.30 -9.08
CA GLU A 87 -5.64 -6.30 -8.13
C GLU A 87 -5.34 -5.67 -6.77
N LEU A 88 -4.76 -4.47 -6.76
CA LEU A 88 -4.50 -3.73 -5.53
C LEU A 88 -5.81 -3.46 -4.79
N LEU A 89 -6.87 -2.97 -5.46
CA LEU A 89 -8.20 -2.74 -4.88
C LEU A 89 -8.90 -4.03 -4.45
N ALA A 90 -8.55 -5.17 -5.06
CA ALA A 90 -9.03 -6.48 -4.63
C ALA A 90 -8.32 -7.00 -3.37
N GLY A 91 -7.33 -6.30 -2.82
CA GLY A 91 -6.55 -6.73 -1.66
C GLY A 91 -5.19 -7.35 -2.00
N ALA A 92 -4.63 -7.08 -3.18
CA ALA A 92 -3.28 -7.56 -3.50
C ALA A 92 -2.19 -6.79 -2.75
N ILE A 93 -1.03 -7.43 -2.62
CA ILE A 93 0.21 -6.79 -2.17
C ILE A 93 1.17 -6.76 -3.35
N VAL A 94 1.50 -5.55 -3.80
CA VAL A 94 2.46 -5.30 -4.88
C VAL A 94 3.76 -4.75 -4.30
N THR A 95 4.89 -5.29 -4.71
CA THR A 95 6.21 -4.74 -4.40
C THR A 95 6.89 -4.29 -5.70
N ALA A 96 7.20 -3.00 -5.80
CA ALA A 96 7.99 -2.43 -6.87
C ALA A 96 9.44 -2.23 -6.39
N ASP A 97 10.39 -2.90 -7.04
CA ASP A 97 11.80 -2.94 -6.65
C ASP A 97 12.70 -2.68 -7.87
N GLY A 98 13.09 -1.42 -8.09
CA GLY A 98 14.19 -0.98 -8.95
C GLY A 98 14.31 -1.59 -10.37
N GLY A 99 13.25 -2.18 -10.93
CA GLY A 99 13.28 -2.96 -12.17
C GLY A 99 12.44 -4.23 -12.16
N ARG A 100 11.89 -4.63 -11.01
CA ARG A 100 10.99 -5.78 -10.88
C ARG A 100 9.71 -5.37 -10.15
N VAL A 101 8.58 -5.93 -10.60
CA VAL A 101 7.32 -5.90 -9.85
C VAL A 101 7.00 -7.32 -9.41
N ARG A 102 6.63 -7.48 -8.14
CA ARG A 102 6.13 -8.73 -7.57
C ARG A 102 4.71 -8.49 -7.09
N ILE A 103 3.81 -9.39 -7.44
CA ILE A 103 2.43 -9.37 -6.97
C ILE A 103 2.17 -10.61 -6.11
N ARG A 104 1.53 -10.38 -4.96
CA ARG A 104 0.81 -11.39 -4.23
C ARG A 104 -0.68 -11.06 -4.42
N PRO A 105 -1.45 -11.90 -5.13
CA PRO A 105 -2.88 -11.65 -5.28
C PRO A 105 -3.55 -11.70 -3.91
N ALA A 106 -4.71 -11.06 -3.79
CA ALA A 106 -5.56 -11.21 -2.62
C ALA A 106 -5.82 -12.70 -2.39
N SER A 107 -5.75 -13.13 -1.13
CA SER A 107 -6.35 -14.41 -0.78
C SER A 107 -7.85 -14.29 -1.07
N PRO A 108 -8.49 -15.29 -1.71
CA PRO A 108 -9.93 -15.29 -1.82
C PRO A 108 -10.52 -15.11 -0.41
N PRO A 109 -11.63 -14.36 -0.26
CA PRO A 109 -12.30 -14.28 1.03
C PRO A 109 -12.49 -15.70 1.54
N GLN A 110 -12.01 -15.96 2.77
CA GLN A 110 -12.40 -17.19 3.43
C GLN A 110 -13.90 -17.05 3.64
N ASP A 111 -14.68 -17.88 2.95
CA ASP A 111 -16.10 -18.01 3.21
C ASP A 111 -16.22 -18.42 4.68
N ASP A 112 -16.55 -17.46 5.55
CA ASP A 112 -16.93 -17.74 6.93
C ASP A 112 -18.26 -18.49 6.85
N GLU A 113 -18.22 -19.80 7.14
CA GLU A 113 -19.36 -20.71 7.23
C GLU A 113 -20.32 -20.33 8.38
#